data_AF-A0A3L7Y7S4-F1
#
_entry.id   AF-A0A3L7Y7S4-F1
#
_cell.length_a   1.000
_cell.length_b   1.000
_cell.length_c   1.000
_cell.angle_alpha   90.00
_cell.angle_beta   90.00
_cell.angle_gamma   90.00
#
_symmetry.space_group_name_H-M   'P 1'
#
loop_
_entity.id
_entity.type
_entity.pdbx_description
1 polymer ?
#
loop_
_entity_poly.entity_id
_entity_poly.type
_entity_poly.pdbx_seq_one_letter_code
_entity_poly.pdbx_strand_id
1 'polypeptide(L)'
;ATAAALADKTGMYACPHTAVALAALCKLRQNNTIQPGARVVVISTAHGLKFSGFKSGYHAGSLPLVTSDYANPPLQLPATAAAVRAALDSRLASLPAARARV
;
A
#
# COMPACT_ATOMS: atom_id res chain seq x y z
N ALA A 1 -9.98 3.52 -0.77
CA ALA A 1 -8.55 3.79 -0.49
C ALA A 1 -7.71 2.51 -0.36
N THR A 2 -8.23 1.44 0.24
CA THR A 2 -7.55 0.15 0.48
C THR A 2 -6.78 -0.43 -0.72
N ALA A 3 -7.40 -0.51 -1.90
CA ALA A 3 -6.74 -1.06 -3.08
C ALA A 3 -5.54 -0.21 -3.57
N ALA A 4 -5.57 1.11 -3.32
CA ALA A 4 -4.43 1.97 -3.63
C ALA A 4 -3.25 1.65 -2.71
N ALA A 5 -3.50 1.55 -1.40
CA ALA A 5 -2.47 1.23 -0.42
C ALA A 5 -1.86 -0.17 -0.64
N LEU A 6 -2.67 -1.15 -1.01
CA LEU A 6 -2.20 -2.48 -1.37
C LEU A 6 -1.32 -2.47 -2.63
N ALA A 7 -1.72 -1.73 -3.67
CA ALA A 7 -0.93 -1.56 -4.88
C ALA A 7 0.40 -0.86 -4.58
N ASP A 8 0.39 0.21 -3.78
CA ASP A 8 1.60 0.94 -3.44
C ASP A 8 2.57 0.09 -2.60
N LYS A 9 2.07 -0.82 -1.76
CA LYS A 9 2.88 -1.78 -0.98
C LYS A 9 3.66 -2.78 -1.85
N THR A 10 3.34 -2.88 -3.15
CA THR A 10 4.10 -3.67 -4.13
C THR A 10 5.06 -2.83 -4.97
N GLY A 11 5.29 -1.56 -4.62
CA GLY A 11 6.22 -0.66 -5.31
C GLY A 11 5.58 0.24 -6.37
N MET A 12 4.24 0.19 -6.53
CA MET A 12 3.54 1.14 -7.39
C MET A 12 3.36 2.50 -6.71
N TYR A 13 2.92 3.48 -7.50
CA TYR A 13 2.37 4.74 -6.99
C TYR A 13 1.09 5.06 -7.75
N ALA A 14 0.04 4.29 -7.48
CA ALA A 14 -1.17 4.25 -8.30
C ALA A 14 -2.08 5.48 -8.08
N CYS A 15 -2.74 5.97 -9.14
CA CYS A 15 -3.78 6.99 -8.97
C CYS A 15 -5.08 6.36 -8.42
N PRO A 16 -6.02 7.17 -7.89
CA PRO A 16 -7.27 6.66 -7.34
C PRO A 16 -8.08 5.81 -8.32
N HIS A 17 -8.12 6.14 -9.61
CA HIS A 17 -8.86 5.36 -10.61
C HIS A 17 -8.20 4.01 -10.92
N THR A 18 -6.87 3.92 -10.94
CA THR A 18 -6.17 2.63 -11.03
C THR A 18 -6.51 1.76 -9.82
N ALA A 19 -6.61 2.33 -8.62
CA ALA A 19 -7.02 1.60 -7.44
C ALA A 19 -8.46 1.07 -7.53
N VAL A 20 -9.39 1.82 -8.12
CA VAL A 20 -10.75 1.33 -8.40
C VAL A 20 -10.71 0.15 -9.36
N ALA A 21 -9.93 0.25 -10.45
CA ALA A 21 -9.78 -0.84 -11.41
C ALA A 21 -9.17 -2.11 -10.78
N LEU A 22 -8.14 -1.95 -9.93
CA LEU A 22 -7.55 -3.06 -9.17
C LEU A 22 -8.54 -3.67 -8.17
N ALA A 23 -9.35 -2.85 -7.49
CA ALA A 23 -10.38 -3.35 -6.59
C ALA A 23 -11.43 -4.18 -7.35
N ALA A 24 -11.86 -3.72 -8.53
CA ALA A 24 -12.77 -4.47 -9.40
C ALA A 24 -12.13 -5.77 -9.89
N LEU A 25 -10.87 -5.73 -10.33
CA LEU A 25 -10.12 -6.93 -10.73
C LEU A 25 -10.06 -7.97 -9.62
N CYS A 26 -9.75 -7.57 -8.38
CA CYS A 26 -9.74 -8.49 -7.24
C CYS A 26 -11.11 -9.13 -7.01
N LYS A 27 -12.21 -8.36 -7.08
CA LYS A 27 -13.58 -8.89 -6.95
C LYS A 27 -13.93 -9.86 -8.08
N LEU A 28 -13.61 -9.51 -9.32
CA LEU A 28 -13.86 -10.37 -10.48
C LEU A 28 -13.04 -11.66 -10.43
N ARG A 29 -11.83 -11.61 -9.88
CA ARG A 29 -11.01 -12.80 -9.63
C ARG A 29 -11.61 -13.68 -8.52
N GLN A 30 -12.04 -13.08 -7.41
CA GLN A 30 -12.68 -13.78 -6.28
C GLN A 30 -13.98 -14.47 -6.70
N ASN A 31 -14.76 -13.83 -7.57
CA ASN A 31 -16.00 -14.37 -8.11
C ASN A 31 -15.78 -15.33 -9.31
N ASN A 32 -14.53 -15.69 -9.62
CA ASN A 32 -14.15 -16.52 -10.77
C ASN A 32 -14.68 -16.02 -12.14
N THR A 33 -15.01 -14.74 -12.27
CA THR A 33 -15.33 -14.11 -13.56
C THR A 33 -14.06 -13.95 -14.40
N ILE A 34 -12.94 -13.57 -13.77
CA ILE A 34 -11.61 -13.61 -14.37
C ILE A 34 -10.89 -14.84 -13.83
N GLN A 35 -10.49 -15.74 -14.73
CA GLN A 35 -9.84 -17.00 -14.37
C GLN A 35 -8.37 -16.79 -13.94
N PRO A 36 -7.83 -17.65 -13.06
CA PRO A 36 -6.39 -17.68 -12.84
C PRO A 36 -5.65 -17.98 -14.15
N GLY A 37 -4.55 -17.30 -14.40
CA GLY A 37 -3.77 -17.41 -15.65
C GLY A 37 -4.25 -16.49 -16.79
N ALA A 38 -5.39 -15.80 -16.64
CA ALA A 38 -5.82 -14.81 -17.62
C ALA A 38 -4.83 -13.64 -17.73
N ARG A 39 -4.58 -13.18 -18.96
CA ARG A 39 -3.80 -11.96 -19.21
C ARG A 39 -4.73 -10.75 -19.06
N VAL A 40 -4.46 -9.90 -18.07
CA VAL A 40 -5.27 -8.72 -17.77
C VAL A 40 -4.41 -7.47 -17.85
N VAL A 41 -4.92 -6.42 -18.49
CA VAL A 41 -4.29 -5.10 -18.55
C VAL A 41 -5.17 -4.10 -17.81
N VAL A 42 -4.60 -3.40 -16.82
CA VAL A 42 -5.27 -2.30 -16.10
C VAL A 42 -4.75 -0.98 -16.65
N ILE A 43 -5.66 -0.09 -17.05
CA ILE A 43 -5.30 1.20 -17.63
C ILE A 43 -5.11 2.25 -16.53
N SER A 44 -3.89 2.76 -16.38
CA SER A 44 -3.59 3.88 -15.49
C SER A 44 -3.76 5.21 -16.23
N THR A 45 -4.82 5.94 -15.92
CA THR A 45 -5.20 7.16 -16.66
C THR A 45 -4.51 8.42 -16.16
N ALA A 46 -3.85 8.35 -15.00
CA ALA A 46 -3.13 9.48 -14.42
C ALA A 46 -1.95 8.98 -13.59
N HIS A 47 -0.90 9.81 -13.50
CA HIS A 47 0.22 9.55 -12.60
C HIS A 47 -0.19 9.76 -11.14
N GLY A 48 0.18 8.84 -10.24
CA GLY A 48 -0.13 8.95 -8.82
C GLY A 48 0.43 10.18 -8.11
N LEU A 49 1.46 10.85 -8.64
CA LEU A 49 2.04 12.09 -8.08
C LEU A 49 1.04 13.24 -8.01
N LYS A 50 0.00 13.21 -8.84
CA LYS A 50 -1.12 14.17 -8.77
C LYS A 50 -1.97 14.01 -7.51
N PHE A 51 -1.80 12.92 -6.76
CA PHE A 51 -2.66 12.53 -5.64
C PHE A 51 -1.87 12.27 -4.34
N SER A 52 -0.69 12.88 -4.18
CA SER A 52 0.13 12.69 -2.98
C SER A 52 -0.60 13.07 -1.68
N GLY A 53 -1.41 14.14 -1.69
CA GLY A 53 -2.21 14.55 -0.53
C GLY A 53 -3.24 13.49 -0.07
N PHE A 54 -3.85 12.78 -1.03
CA PHE A 54 -4.74 11.66 -0.72
C PHE A 54 -3.98 10.51 -0.04
N LYS A 55 -2.77 10.21 -0.52
CA LYS A 55 -1.94 9.12 0.03
C LYS A 55 -1.39 9.46 1.41
N SER A 56 -0.86 10.67 1.61
CA SER A 56 -0.41 11.12 2.93
C SER A 56 -1.58 11.15 3.92
N GLY A 57 -2.75 11.64 3.52
CA GLY A 57 -3.96 11.60 4.35
C GLY A 57 -4.38 10.18 4.74
N TYR A 58 -4.29 9.21 3.81
CA TYR A 58 -4.58 7.80 4.11
C TYR A 58 -3.59 7.23 5.14
N HIS A 59 -2.28 7.41 4.93
CA HIS A 59 -1.28 6.87 5.86
C HIS A 59 -1.26 7.60 7.21
N ALA A 60 -1.77 8.83 7.28
CA ALA A 60 -1.98 9.57 8.52
C ALA A 60 -3.32 9.24 9.21
N GLY A 61 -4.21 8.46 8.59
CA GLY A 61 -5.53 8.17 9.12
C GLY A 61 -6.47 9.37 9.19
N SER A 62 -6.22 10.42 8.39
CA SER A 62 -6.94 11.70 8.46
C SER A 62 -8.08 11.84 7.45
N LEU A 63 -8.30 10.83 6.61
CA LEU A 63 -9.36 10.88 5.59
C LEU A 63 -10.73 10.59 6.24
N PRO A 64 -11.74 11.46 6.06
CA PRO A 64 -13.06 11.23 6.61
C PRO A 64 -13.71 10.00 5.96
N LEU A 65 -14.43 9.21 6.75
CA LEU A 65 -15.17 8.02 6.29
C LEU A 65 -14.30 6.91 5.67
N VAL A 66 -12.98 6.93 5.90
CA VAL A 66 -12.04 5.95 5.37
C VAL A 66 -11.29 5.27 6.51
N THR A 67 -11.46 3.95 6.65
CA THR A 67 -10.60 3.14 7.50
C THR A 67 -9.26 2.88 6.81
N SER A 68 -8.17 3.12 7.52
CA SER A 68 -6.81 3.07 6.99
C SER A 68 -6.06 1.81 7.44
N ASP A 69 -6.62 0.63 7.17
CA ASP A 69 -6.11 -0.68 7.61
C ASP A 69 -4.66 -0.98 7.19
N TYR A 70 -4.20 -0.31 6.13
CA TYR A 70 -2.85 -0.47 5.57
C TYR A 70 -2.03 0.81 5.68
N ALA A 71 -2.36 1.66 6.66
CA ALA A 71 -1.56 2.84 6.98
C ALA A 71 -0.11 2.45 7.32
N ASN A 72 0.82 3.34 6.98
CA ASN A 72 2.25 3.19 7.25
C ASN A 72 2.79 4.55 7.72
N PRO A 73 2.35 5.01 8.90
CA PRO A 73 2.76 6.31 9.42
C PRO A 73 4.25 6.30 9.81
N PRO A 74 4.92 7.46 9.82
CA PRO A 74 6.23 7.58 10.42
C PRO A 74 6.21 7.17 11.90
N LEU A 75 7.25 6.47 12.33
CA LEU A 75 7.47 6.14 13.74
C LEU A 75 8.29 7.26 14.40
N GLN A 76 7.73 7.93 15.40
CA GLN A 76 8.44 8.95 16.20
C GLN A 76 9.30 8.26 17.26
N LEU A 77 10.58 8.63 17.34
CA LEU A 77 11.56 8.02 18.25
C LEU A 77 12.42 9.09 18.91
N PRO A 78 12.94 8.84 20.14
CA PRO A 78 14.01 9.66 20.71
C PRO A 78 15.23 9.72 19.79
N ALA A 79 15.94 10.85 19.79
CA ALA A 79 17.13 11.08 18.99
C ALA A 79 18.37 10.34 19.53
N THR A 80 18.28 9.02 19.67
CA THR A 80 19.37 8.16 20.17
C THR A 80 19.57 6.96 19.25
N ALA A 81 20.83 6.57 19.05
CA ALA A 81 21.17 5.40 18.24
C ALA A 81 20.56 4.10 18.77
N ALA A 82 20.42 3.98 20.11
CA ALA A 82 19.80 2.83 20.75
C ALA A 82 18.31 2.70 20.40
N ALA A 83 17.55 3.80 20.43
CA ALA A 83 16.13 3.79 20.06
C ALA A 83 15.93 3.42 18.58
N VAL A 84 16.76 3.96 17.69
CA VAL A 84 16.73 3.64 16.26
C VAL A 84 17.04 2.16 16.02
N ARG A 85 18.09 1.63 16.66
CA ARG A 85 18.47 0.21 16.52
C ARG A 85 17.36 -0.73 16.97
N ALA A 86 16.78 -0.49 18.15
CA ALA A 86 15.69 -1.31 18.67
C ALA A 86 14.46 -1.32 17.73
N ALA A 87 14.12 -0.16 17.14
CA ALA A 87 13.04 -0.07 16.17
C ALA A 87 13.33 -0.84 14.86
N LEU A 88 14.57 -0.76 14.37
CA LEU A 88 15.01 -1.51 13.19
C LEU A 88 15.00 -3.03 13.44
N ASP A 89 15.54 -3.48 14.58
CA ASP A 89 15.59 -4.91 14.93
C ASP A 89 14.18 -5.50 15.02
N SER A 90 13.27 -4.80 15.70
CA SER A 90 11.84 -5.19 15.76
C SER A 90 11.18 -5.23 14.38
N ARG A 91 11.48 -4.24 13.52
CA ARG A 91 10.92 -4.20 12.17
C ARG A 91 11.45 -5.34 11.30
N LEU A 92 12.74 -5.60 11.32
CA LEU A 92 13.36 -6.66 10.53
C LEU A 92 12.89 -8.05 10.99
N ALA A 93 12.76 -8.26 12.31
CA ALA A 93 12.23 -9.51 12.86
C ALA A 93 10.78 -9.80 12.46
N SER A 94 9.97 -8.76 12.19
CA SER A 94 8.57 -8.90 11.75
C SER A 94 8.38 -9.01 10.24
N LEU A 95 9.45 -8.88 9.43
CA LEU A 95 9.35 -9.04 7.98
C LEU A 95 9.21 -10.53 7.59
N PRO A 96 8.35 -10.86 6.61
CA PRO A 96 8.31 -12.20 6.05
C PRO A 96 9.67 -12.55 5.42
N ALA A 97 10.13 -13.80 5.60
CA ALA A 97 11.46 -14.26 5.14
C ALA A 97 11.78 -13.97 3.66
N ALA A 98 10.75 -13.88 2.79
CA ALA A 98 10.90 -13.54 1.37
C ALA A 98 11.30 -12.08 1.09
N ARG A 99 11.21 -11.17 2.07
CA ARG A 99 11.57 -9.74 1.95
C ARG A 99 12.86 -9.36 2.68
N ALA A 100 13.54 -10.32 3.32
CA ALA A 100 14.72 -10.07 4.16
C ALA A 100 16.06 -10.06 3.39
N ARG A 101 16.04 -10.15 2.05
CA ARG A 101 17.25 -10.01 1.21
C ARG A 101 17.22 -8.65 0.51
N VAL A 102 18.14 -7.78 0.93
CA VAL A 102 18.69 -6.70 0.10
C VAL A 102 20.07 -7.17 -0.34
#